data_AF-A0A258YQZ2-F1
#
_entry.id   AF-A0A258YQZ2-F1
#
_cell.length_a   1.000
_cell.length_b   1.000
_cell.length_c   1.000
_cell.angle_alpha   90.00
_cell.angle_beta   90.00
_cell.angle_gamma   90.00
#
_symmetry.space_group_name_H-M   'P 1'
#
loop_
_entity.id
_entity.type
_entity.pdbx_description
1 polymer ?
#
loop_
_entity_poly.entity_id
_entity_poly.type
_entity_poly.pdbx_seq_one_letter_code
_entity_poly.pdbx_strand_id
1 'polypeptide(L)'
;MKSIILLAAVVLLSTTACQSQINNAKTETVKVYGNCGMCETTIEKAANKKKISKADWNEETKMASITYDSKKTTLDAVLKNIALAGYDNQSFLAPDAAYDKLPGCCKYDREKKQVAIVTQPAKDTTKPMQNHGSHQYDGMNNTSQETNQLTVVFDTYFALKDALVKTDGNTASAKAKDLETAINAVKMDKLPMNVHTVWMKVLNDLKEDAEHINGTKDISHQRDHFMSLSKNMYELIKVVKPAETVYYQFCPMANDGKGANWLSKESGVKNPYYGSQMLSCGKTVETIKQ
;
A
#
# COMPACT_ATOMS: atom_id res chain seq x y z
N MET A 1 -54.67 53.28 23.55
CA MET A 1 -54.61 51.80 23.54
C MET A 1 -53.88 51.45 22.24
N LYS A 2 -52.56 51.19 22.23
CA LYS A 2 -51.87 49.94 22.67
C LYS A 2 -52.58 48.74 22.01
N SER A 3 -51.98 47.98 21.08
CA SER A 3 -50.65 47.39 21.19
C SER A 3 -50.03 47.03 19.83
N ILE A 4 -48.74 47.28 19.74
CA ILE A 4 -47.76 46.65 18.84
C ILE A 4 -47.57 45.22 19.32
N ILE A 5 -47.61 44.22 18.42
CA ILE A 5 -47.16 42.86 18.72
C ILE A 5 -46.01 42.51 17.76
N LEU A 6 -44.79 42.55 18.32
CA LEU A 6 -43.64 41.79 17.85
C LEU A 6 -43.92 40.28 18.04
N LEU A 7 -43.52 39.44 17.08
CA LEU A 7 -43.11 38.04 17.33
C LEU A 7 -42.28 37.58 16.11
N ALA A 8 -40.96 37.74 16.16
CA ALA A 8 -39.98 36.75 16.64
C ALA A 8 -39.58 35.76 15.54
N ALA A 9 -38.49 36.10 14.84
CA ALA A 9 -37.69 35.14 14.10
C ALA A 9 -37.15 34.09 15.09
N VAL A 10 -37.74 32.91 15.09
CA VAL A 10 -37.17 31.74 15.76
C VAL A 10 -36.01 31.27 14.89
N VAL A 11 -34.87 31.93 15.09
CA VAL A 11 -33.56 31.36 14.77
C VAL A 11 -33.44 30.15 15.66
N LEU A 12 -33.68 28.96 15.10
CA LEU A 12 -33.27 27.70 15.69
C LEU A 12 -31.73 27.72 15.74
N LEU A 13 -31.20 28.27 16.83
CA LEU A 13 -29.87 27.98 17.33
C LEU A 13 -29.84 26.47 17.62
N SER A 14 -29.54 25.69 16.59
CA SER A 14 -29.00 24.36 16.78
C SER A 14 -27.67 24.55 17.49
N THR A 15 -27.62 24.03 18.70
CA THR A 15 -26.47 24.00 19.58
C THR A 15 -25.26 23.51 18.79
N THR A 16 -24.40 24.45 18.39
CA THR A 16 -23.02 24.18 18.01
C THR A 16 -22.33 23.60 19.24
N ALA A 17 -22.43 22.28 19.38
CA ALA A 17 -21.45 21.54 20.15
C ALA A 17 -20.08 21.99 19.62
N CYS A 18 -19.29 22.66 20.47
CA CYS A 18 -17.91 23.03 20.21
C CYS A 18 -17.09 21.75 19.97
N GLN A 19 -17.23 21.16 18.79
CA GLN A 19 -16.25 20.23 18.26
C GLN A 19 -15.03 21.09 17.94
N SER A 20 -13.94 20.83 18.64
CA SER A 20 -12.63 21.46 18.40
C SER A 20 -12.31 21.40 16.91
N GLN A 21 -12.48 22.52 16.20
CA GLN A 21 -12.18 22.58 14.76
C GLN A 21 -10.69 22.28 14.54
N ILE A 22 -10.42 21.32 13.66
CA ILE A 22 -9.07 21.01 13.18
C ILE A 22 -8.83 21.94 11.99
N ASN A 23 -7.77 22.75 12.04
CA ASN A 23 -7.41 23.65 10.95
C ASN A 23 -6.80 22.85 9.79
N ASN A 24 -6.97 23.32 8.54
CA ASN A 24 -6.51 22.60 7.33
C ASN A 24 -6.95 21.12 7.31
N ALA A 25 -8.19 20.87 7.73
CA ALA A 25 -8.71 19.52 7.88
C ALA A 25 -8.71 18.76 6.54
N LYS A 26 -8.02 17.63 6.52
CA LYS A 26 -8.22 16.57 5.54
C LYS A 26 -8.87 15.39 6.24
N THR A 27 -9.84 14.76 5.58
CA THR A 27 -10.51 13.57 6.08
C THR A 27 -10.28 12.42 5.10
N GLU A 28 -9.81 11.29 5.61
CA GLU A 28 -9.57 10.07 4.83
C GLU A 28 -10.20 8.88 5.56
N THR A 29 -10.83 7.98 4.82
CA THR A 29 -11.46 6.78 5.38
C THR A 29 -10.61 5.56 5.04
N VAL A 30 -10.18 4.83 6.07
CA VAL A 30 -9.13 3.80 5.96
C VAL A 30 -9.48 2.58 6.79
N LYS A 31 -9.02 1.40 6.36
CA LYS A 31 -9.30 0.17 7.11
C LYS A 31 -8.40 0.07 8.34
N VAL A 32 -9.02 -0.17 9.50
CA VAL A 32 -8.34 -0.45 10.78
C VAL A 32 -9.00 -1.68 11.39
N TYR A 33 -8.22 -2.71 11.68
CA TYR A 33 -8.77 -3.98 12.16
C TYR A 33 -9.20 -3.87 13.63
N GLY A 34 -10.38 -4.39 13.95
CA GLY A 34 -11.00 -4.41 15.27
C GLY A 34 -12.34 -5.16 15.20
N ASN A 35 -12.87 -5.61 16.34
CA ASN A 35 -14.09 -6.46 16.35
C ASN A 35 -15.10 -6.14 17.47
N CYS A 36 -14.88 -5.09 18.28
CA CYS A 36 -15.79 -4.75 19.37
C CYS A 36 -15.68 -3.24 19.68
N GLY A 37 -16.70 -2.65 20.30
CA GLY A 37 -16.70 -1.23 20.72
C GLY A 37 -15.57 -0.84 21.69
N MET A 38 -14.92 -1.80 22.36
CA MET A 38 -13.69 -1.53 23.12
C MET A 38 -12.51 -1.19 22.19
N CYS A 39 -12.47 -1.81 21.00
CA CYS A 39 -11.47 -1.51 20.00
C CYS A 39 -11.68 -0.11 19.43
N GLU A 40 -12.94 0.28 19.16
CA GLU A 40 -13.31 1.65 18.75
C GLU A 40 -12.68 2.69 19.68
N THR A 41 -12.95 2.59 20.98
CA THR A 41 -12.45 3.52 21.99
C THR A 41 -10.91 3.60 21.97
N THR A 42 -10.24 2.46 21.78
CA THR A 42 -8.76 2.41 21.80
C THR A 42 -8.16 2.96 20.51
N ILE A 43 -8.74 2.61 19.37
CA ILE A 43 -8.34 3.08 18.03
C ILE A 43 -8.50 4.60 17.95
N GLU A 44 -9.65 5.11 18.35
CA GLU A 44 -9.93 6.55 18.33
C GLU A 44 -9.02 7.32 19.27
N LYS A 45 -8.78 6.78 20.47
CA LYS A 45 -7.84 7.38 21.43
C LYS A 45 -6.42 7.42 20.89
N ALA A 46 -5.97 6.37 20.21
CA ALA A 46 -4.64 6.31 19.60
C ALA A 46 -4.50 7.30 18.42
N ALA A 47 -5.58 7.52 17.68
CA ALA A 47 -5.62 8.45 16.56
C ALA A 47 -5.76 9.92 17.00
N ASN A 48 -6.39 10.17 18.15
CA ASN A 48 -6.75 11.52 18.59
C ASN A 48 -5.56 12.28 19.17
N LYS A 49 -5.30 13.45 18.59
CA LYS A 49 -4.41 14.45 19.16
C LYS A 49 -5.12 15.79 19.11
N LYS A 50 -5.30 16.41 20.28
CA LYS A 50 -6.05 17.66 20.45
C LYS A 50 -5.69 18.70 19.38
N LYS A 51 -6.69 19.15 18.61
CA LYS A 51 -6.57 20.12 17.49
C LYS A 51 -5.65 19.69 16.33
N ILE A 52 -5.24 18.43 16.25
CA ILE A 52 -4.32 17.91 15.22
C ILE A 52 -4.96 16.74 14.46
N SER A 53 -5.55 15.77 15.16
CA SER A 53 -6.18 14.61 14.53
C SER A 53 -7.32 14.05 15.39
N LYS A 54 -8.31 13.45 14.74
CA LYS A 54 -9.38 12.65 15.34
C LYS A 54 -9.71 11.47 14.41
N ALA A 55 -10.23 10.40 14.97
CA ALA A 55 -10.81 9.31 14.21
C ALA A 55 -12.21 9.01 14.72
N ASP A 56 -13.04 8.49 13.83
CA ASP A 56 -14.35 7.89 14.09
C ASP A 56 -14.31 6.49 13.47
N TRP A 57 -14.29 5.45 14.30
CA TRP A 57 -14.14 4.06 13.83
C TRP A 57 -15.45 3.30 13.93
N ASN A 58 -15.81 2.60 12.86
CA ASN A 58 -17.06 1.89 12.77
C ASN A 58 -16.86 0.37 12.87
N GLU A 59 -17.53 -0.27 13.83
CA GLU A 59 -17.41 -1.72 14.10
C GLU A 59 -17.91 -2.59 12.95
N GLU A 60 -19.02 -2.22 12.33
CA GLU A 60 -19.66 -2.99 11.26
C GLU A 60 -18.78 -3.03 10.00
N THR A 61 -18.20 -1.89 9.63
CA THR A 61 -17.41 -1.72 8.40
C THR A 61 -15.92 -1.92 8.62
N LYS A 62 -15.44 -1.84 9.87
CA LYS A 62 -14.02 -1.84 10.27
C LYS A 62 -13.21 -0.72 9.60
N MET A 63 -13.86 0.42 9.37
CA MET A 63 -13.28 1.60 8.74
C MET A 63 -13.16 2.73 9.77
N ALA A 64 -12.00 3.40 9.78
CA ALA A 64 -11.78 4.64 10.51
C ALA A 64 -11.88 5.84 9.56
N SER A 65 -12.77 6.79 9.86
CA SER A 65 -12.77 8.13 9.27
C SER A 65 -11.82 9.02 10.05
N ILE A 66 -10.65 9.29 9.49
CA ILE A 66 -9.57 10.05 10.15
C ILE A 66 -9.55 11.47 9.61
N THR A 67 -9.82 12.45 10.47
CA THR A 67 -9.66 13.88 10.15
C THR A 67 -8.39 14.42 10.80
N TYR A 68 -7.53 15.11 10.04
CA TYR A 68 -6.28 15.66 10.55
C TYR A 68 -5.88 17.00 9.91
N ASP A 69 -5.07 17.79 10.62
CA ASP A 69 -4.48 19.04 10.13
C ASP A 69 -3.30 18.70 9.22
N SER A 70 -3.47 18.88 7.91
CA SER A 70 -2.48 18.46 6.92
C SER A 70 -1.18 19.25 6.96
N LYS A 71 -1.09 20.33 7.75
CA LYS A 71 0.14 21.08 7.98
C LYS A 71 0.89 20.63 9.23
N LYS A 72 0.26 19.83 10.10
CA LYS A 72 0.83 19.40 11.39
C LYS A 72 1.07 17.89 11.49
N THR A 73 0.37 17.11 10.67
CA THR A 73 0.53 15.65 10.65
C THR A 73 0.12 15.08 9.29
N THR A 74 0.29 13.77 9.13
CA THR A 74 -0.07 13.01 7.94
C THR A 74 -0.91 11.81 8.33
N LEU A 75 -1.68 11.28 7.37
CA LEU A 75 -2.43 10.04 7.57
C LEU A 75 -1.51 8.90 8.07
N ASP A 76 -0.33 8.74 7.47
CA ASP A 76 0.65 7.73 7.88
C ASP A 76 1.09 7.88 9.33
N ALA A 77 1.29 9.10 9.82
CA ALA A 77 1.67 9.33 11.21
C ALA A 77 0.54 8.94 12.17
N VAL A 78 -0.72 9.21 11.81
CA VAL A 78 -1.88 8.80 12.60
C VAL A 78 -2.03 7.27 12.58
N LEU A 79 -1.91 6.64 11.41
CA LEU A 79 -1.98 5.19 11.25
C LEU A 79 -0.84 4.45 11.99
N LYS A 80 0.36 5.03 12.06
CA LYS A 80 1.45 4.50 12.90
C LYS A 80 1.08 4.50 14.38
N ASN A 81 0.44 5.56 14.88
CA ASN A 81 0.01 5.60 16.29
C ASN A 81 -1.04 4.52 16.60
N ILE A 82 -1.98 4.29 15.68
CA ILE A 82 -2.98 3.22 15.79
C ILE A 82 -2.29 1.84 15.81
N ALA A 83 -1.29 1.61 14.94
CA ALA A 83 -0.50 0.38 14.94
C ALA A 83 0.29 0.19 16.24
N LEU A 84 0.91 1.24 16.77
CA LEU A 84 1.61 1.19 18.06
C LEU A 84 0.66 0.88 19.24
N ALA A 85 -0.63 1.17 19.10
CA ALA A 85 -1.66 0.78 20.07
C ALA A 85 -2.13 -0.69 19.94
N GLY A 86 -1.56 -1.45 18.99
CA GLY A 86 -1.88 -2.86 18.80
C GLY A 86 -2.76 -3.17 17.59
N TYR A 87 -3.25 -2.15 16.87
CA TYR A 87 -4.21 -2.35 15.78
C TYR A 87 -3.55 -2.23 14.40
N ASP A 88 -3.50 -3.35 13.70
CA ASP A 88 -3.18 -3.39 12.28
C ASP A 88 -4.12 -2.45 11.50
N ASN A 89 -3.60 -1.89 10.43
CA ASN A 89 -4.38 -1.06 9.51
C ASN A 89 -3.87 -1.27 8.08
N GLN A 90 -4.48 -0.56 7.14
CA GLN A 90 -4.14 -0.69 5.71
C GLN A 90 -2.66 -0.46 5.38
N SER A 91 -1.93 0.31 6.20
CA SER A 91 -0.54 0.72 5.92
C SER A 91 0.48 0.10 6.87
N PHE A 92 0.10 -0.20 8.12
CA PHE A 92 1.03 -0.65 9.16
C PHE A 92 0.52 -1.86 9.91
N LEU A 93 1.41 -2.82 10.12
CA LEU A 93 1.21 -3.91 11.06
C LEU A 93 1.63 -3.44 12.46
N ALA A 94 0.79 -3.69 13.47
CA ALA A 94 1.11 -3.44 14.86
C ALA A 94 2.34 -4.26 15.30
N PRO A 95 3.16 -3.78 16.24
CA PRO A 95 4.15 -4.63 16.88
C PRO A 95 3.48 -5.82 17.57
N ASP A 96 4.02 -7.04 17.42
CA ASP A 96 3.46 -8.26 18.01
C ASP A 96 3.21 -8.10 19.52
N ALA A 97 4.16 -7.50 20.24
CA ALA A 97 4.03 -7.23 21.66
C ALA A 97 2.89 -6.25 22.03
N ALA A 98 2.50 -5.34 21.14
CA ALA A 98 1.37 -4.44 21.34
C ALA A 98 0.05 -5.15 21.03
N TYR A 99 0.00 -5.90 19.94
CA TYR A 99 -1.14 -6.71 19.54
C TYR A 99 -1.45 -7.82 20.58
N ASP A 100 -0.43 -8.48 21.12
CA ASP A 100 -0.58 -9.57 22.08
C ASP A 100 -1.19 -9.11 23.41
N LYS A 101 -1.06 -7.82 23.74
CA LYS A 101 -1.65 -7.18 24.92
C LYS A 101 -3.12 -6.77 24.72
N LEU A 102 -3.65 -6.87 23.50
CA LEU A 102 -5.05 -6.55 23.26
C LEU A 102 -5.98 -7.54 23.98
N PRO A 103 -7.12 -7.07 24.52
CA PRO A 103 -8.16 -7.93 25.03
C PRO A 103 -8.63 -8.94 23.98
N GLY A 104 -9.15 -10.09 24.44
CA GLY A 104 -9.56 -11.18 23.54
C GLY A 104 -10.48 -10.76 22.39
N CYS A 105 -11.46 -9.87 22.62
CA CYS A 105 -12.35 -9.40 21.55
C CYS A 105 -11.66 -8.52 20.51
N CYS A 106 -10.55 -7.87 20.86
CA CYS A 106 -9.76 -7.06 19.93
C CYS A 106 -8.67 -7.84 19.20
N LYS A 107 -8.52 -9.15 19.46
CA LYS A 107 -7.68 -10.03 18.66
C LYS A 107 -8.44 -10.54 17.44
N TYR A 108 -7.76 -10.56 16.31
CA TYR A 108 -8.22 -11.04 15.00
C TYR A 108 -7.09 -11.75 14.27
N ASP A 109 -7.43 -12.66 13.36
CA ASP A 109 -6.42 -13.35 12.57
C ASP A 109 -5.61 -12.35 11.74
N ARG A 110 -4.33 -12.28 12.04
CA ARG A 110 -3.39 -11.41 11.33
C ARG A 110 -2.84 -12.20 10.17
N GLU A 111 -3.14 -11.76 8.95
CA GLU A 111 -2.42 -12.27 7.78
C GLU A 111 -0.93 -11.98 8.01
N LYS A 112 -0.09 -13.02 8.07
CA LYS A 112 1.36 -12.89 8.28
C LYS A 112 2.00 -12.16 7.10
N LYS A 113 1.94 -10.83 7.10
CA LYS A 113 2.64 -9.93 6.19
C LYS A 113 3.96 -9.54 6.86
N GLN A 114 5.09 -9.81 6.21
CA GLN A 114 6.40 -9.40 6.72
C GLN A 114 6.47 -7.86 6.80
N VAL A 115 6.93 -7.35 7.95
CA VAL A 115 6.70 -5.99 8.45
C VAL A 115 7.93 -5.09 8.24
N ALA A 116 7.70 -3.82 7.90
CA ALA A 116 8.63 -2.72 8.23
C ALA A 116 8.50 -2.41 9.74
N ILE A 117 9.30 -3.09 10.56
CA ILE A 117 9.24 -3.07 12.03
C ILE A 117 9.63 -1.68 12.56
N VAL A 118 8.74 -1.05 13.34
CA VAL A 118 9.08 0.12 14.17
C VAL A 118 9.56 -0.41 15.52
N THR A 119 10.85 -0.28 15.82
CA THR A 119 11.46 -0.84 17.04
C THR A 119 11.89 0.26 18.02
N GLN A 120 11.68 0.01 19.32
CA GLN A 120 12.53 0.47 20.44
C GLN A 120 12.70 -0.68 21.45
N PRO A 121 13.81 -0.71 22.25
CA PRO A 121 14.51 -1.97 22.58
C PRO A 121 14.17 -2.57 23.95
N ALA A 122 14.20 -3.92 24.06
CA ALA A 122 15.09 -4.68 24.97
C ALA A 122 14.70 -6.17 25.18
N LYS A 123 15.75 -7.00 25.21
CA LYS A 123 16.04 -8.23 26.01
C LYS A 123 15.16 -9.50 25.95
N ASP A 124 15.74 -10.51 25.29
CA ASP A 124 16.16 -11.84 25.80
C ASP A 124 15.20 -12.71 26.63
N THR A 125 14.73 -13.85 26.08
CA THR A 125 15.16 -15.23 26.44
C THR A 125 14.17 -16.34 25.95
N THR A 126 14.75 -17.42 25.39
CA THR A 126 14.36 -18.85 25.41
C THR A 126 13.05 -19.42 24.80
N LYS A 127 13.20 -20.09 23.63
CA LYS A 127 12.95 -21.52 23.20
C LYS A 127 11.76 -22.40 23.76
N PRO A 128 11.38 -23.55 23.13
CA PRO A 128 10.13 -23.75 22.35
C PRO A 128 9.28 -25.01 22.73
N MET A 129 8.06 -25.18 22.19
CA MET A 129 7.38 -26.46 21.86
C MET A 129 5.98 -26.19 21.27
N GLN A 130 5.63 -26.67 20.07
CA GLN A 130 5.06 -27.98 19.67
C GLN A 130 3.55 -28.21 19.95
N ASN A 131 2.78 -28.18 18.86
CA ASN A 131 1.92 -29.26 18.34
C ASN A 131 0.36 -29.17 18.34
N HIS A 132 -0.17 -29.61 17.19
CA HIS A 132 -1.46 -30.19 16.77
C HIS A 132 -2.83 -29.52 17.02
N GLY A 133 -3.62 -29.54 15.95
CA GLY A 133 -5.09 -29.56 15.99
C GLY A 133 -5.72 -29.19 14.65
N SER A 134 -5.97 -30.18 13.79
CA SER A 134 -6.67 -30.04 12.52
C SER A 134 -8.14 -29.66 12.72
N HIS A 135 -8.68 -28.79 11.86
CA HIS A 135 -10.06 -28.93 11.41
C HIS A 135 -10.15 -28.60 9.92
N GLN A 136 -10.47 -29.64 9.15
CA GLN A 136 -10.94 -29.54 7.77
C GLN A 136 -12.27 -28.76 7.76
N TYR A 137 -12.38 -27.82 6.83
CA TYR A 137 -13.65 -27.36 6.28
C TYR A 137 -13.50 -27.40 4.76
N ASP A 138 -14.24 -28.31 4.14
CA ASP A 138 -14.55 -28.30 2.72
C ASP A 138 -15.39 -27.05 2.41
N GLY A 139 -15.10 -26.36 1.30
CA GLY A 139 -15.98 -25.31 0.82
C GLY A 139 -15.35 -24.33 -0.15
N MET A 140 -15.49 -24.64 -1.44
CA MET A 140 -15.36 -23.75 -2.60
C MET A 140 -13.99 -23.13 -2.88
N ASN A 141 -13.24 -23.86 -3.70
CA ASN A 141 -12.46 -23.29 -4.79
C ASN A 141 -13.32 -22.27 -5.56
N ASN A 142 -12.99 -20.98 -5.42
CA ASN A 142 -13.28 -19.99 -6.43
C ASN A 142 -11.94 -19.48 -6.97
N THR A 143 -11.27 -20.33 -7.75
CA THR A 143 -10.30 -19.92 -8.76
C THR A 143 -11.05 -19.23 -9.89
N SER A 144 -11.57 -18.03 -9.63
CA SER A 144 -11.99 -17.14 -10.71
C SER A 144 -10.74 -16.54 -11.33
N GLN A 145 -10.31 -17.14 -12.44
CA GLN A 145 -9.37 -16.60 -13.39
C GLN A 145 -9.85 -15.23 -13.91
N GLU A 146 -9.54 -14.16 -13.19
CA GLU A 146 -9.56 -12.78 -13.71
C GLU A 146 -8.13 -12.25 -13.92
N THR A 147 -7.16 -13.17 -14.09
CA THR A 147 -5.72 -12.92 -14.18
C THR A 147 -5.25 -12.40 -15.54
N ASN A 148 -6.03 -12.56 -16.61
CA ASN A 148 -5.54 -12.34 -17.98
C ASN A 148 -5.07 -10.88 -18.22
N GLN A 149 -5.81 -9.88 -17.74
CA GLN A 149 -5.51 -8.48 -18.05
C GLN A 149 -4.20 -7.99 -17.42
N LEU A 150 -3.94 -8.34 -16.15
CA LEU A 150 -2.70 -7.94 -15.48
C LEU A 150 -1.51 -8.81 -15.88
N THR A 151 -1.73 -10.04 -16.35
CA THR A 151 -0.67 -10.86 -16.94
C THR A 151 0.01 -10.11 -18.10
N VAL A 152 -0.77 -9.49 -18.99
CA VAL A 152 -0.21 -8.70 -20.11
C VAL A 152 0.62 -7.50 -19.61
N VAL A 153 0.15 -6.81 -18.57
CA VAL A 153 0.89 -5.69 -17.93
C VAL A 153 2.22 -6.17 -17.36
N PHE A 154 2.24 -7.31 -16.66
CA PHE A 154 3.48 -7.86 -16.13
C PHE A 154 4.43 -8.36 -17.24
N ASP A 155 3.93 -9.06 -18.24
CA ASP A 155 4.75 -9.58 -19.34
C ASP A 155 5.40 -8.45 -20.15
N THR A 156 4.66 -7.38 -20.42
CA THR A 156 5.21 -6.18 -21.09
C THR A 156 6.22 -5.44 -20.21
N TYR A 157 5.99 -5.35 -18.90
CA TYR A 157 7.00 -4.86 -17.94
C TYR A 157 8.30 -5.68 -17.98
N PHE A 158 8.22 -7.01 -17.98
CA PHE A 158 9.42 -7.85 -18.02
C PHE A 158 10.17 -7.71 -19.35
N ALA A 159 9.44 -7.60 -20.47
CA ALA A 159 10.05 -7.33 -21.77
C ALA A 159 10.76 -5.97 -21.82
N LEU A 160 10.17 -4.93 -21.22
CA LEU A 160 10.81 -3.63 -21.04
C LEU A 160 12.08 -3.73 -20.18
N LYS A 161 11.99 -4.40 -19.02
CA LYS A 161 13.13 -4.64 -18.13
C LYS A 161 14.29 -5.32 -18.87
N ASP A 162 13.99 -6.33 -19.68
CA ASP A 162 15.01 -7.07 -20.43
C ASP A 162 15.64 -6.24 -21.56
N ALA A 163 14.89 -5.31 -22.17
CA ALA A 163 15.44 -4.35 -23.11
C ALA A 163 16.43 -3.38 -22.43
N LEU A 164 16.11 -2.92 -21.22
CA LEU A 164 16.98 -2.05 -20.41
C LEU A 164 18.27 -2.75 -19.95
N VAL A 165 18.19 -4.04 -19.62
CA VAL A 165 19.36 -4.89 -19.35
C VAL A 165 20.29 -4.96 -20.55
N LYS A 166 19.74 -5.00 -21.77
CA LYS A 166 20.50 -5.00 -23.02
C LYS A 166 21.00 -3.61 -23.44
N THR A 167 20.65 -2.55 -22.70
CA THR A 167 20.90 -1.15 -23.08
C THR A 167 20.31 -0.83 -24.46
N ASP A 168 19.19 -1.44 -24.82
CA ASP A 168 18.52 -1.22 -26.10
C ASP A 168 17.38 -0.21 -25.94
N GLY A 169 17.70 1.08 -26.14
CA GLY A 169 16.75 2.17 -25.96
C GLY A 169 15.60 2.17 -26.97
N ASN A 170 15.80 1.61 -28.18
CA ASN A 170 14.72 1.50 -29.17
C ASN A 170 13.71 0.43 -28.75
N THR A 171 14.20 -0.75 -28.36
CA THR A 171 13.33 -1.83 -27.90
C THR A 171 12.67 -1.47 -26.57
N ALA A 172 13.37 -0.78 -25.67
CA ALA A 172 12.79 -0.27 -24.42
C ALA A 172 11.64 0.71 -24.70
N SER A 173 11.83 1.66 -25.61
CA SER A 173 10.76 2.59 -26.03
C SER A 173 9.54 1.83 -26.56
N ALA A 174 9.75 0.88 -27.47
CA ALA A 174 8.67 0.07 -28.04
C ALA A 174 7.93 -0.75 -26.96
N LYS A 175 8.65 -1.38 -26.01
CA LYS A 175 8.05 -2.17 -24.93
C LYS A 175 7.37 -1.34 -23.86
N ALA A 176 7.84 -0.11 -23.62
CA ALA A 176 7.10 0.83 -22.79
C ALA A 176 5.81 1.29 -23.46
N LYS A 177 5.76 1.39 -24.80
CA LYS A 177 4.51 1.68 -25.52
C LYS A 177 3.51 0.53 -25.45
N ASP A 178 4.00 -0.70 -25.58
CA ASP A 178 3.20 -1.92 -25.37
C ASP A 178 2.64 -1.95 -23.93
N LEU A 179 3.46 -1.60 -22.94
CA LEU A 179 3.06 -1.52 -21.53
C LEU A 179 2.01 -0.44 -21.27
N GLU A 180 2.19 0.78 -21.80
CA GLU A 180 1.20 1.87 -21.72
C GLU A 180 -0.16 1.42 -22.30
N THR A 181 -0.13 0.74 -23.45
CA THR A 181 -1.32 0.16 -24.09
C THR A 181 -1.98 -0.89 -23.20
N ALA A 182 -1.19 -1.79 -22.61
CA ALA A 182 -1.69 -2.82 -21.69
C ALA A 182 -2.33 -2.20 -20.44
N ILE A 183 -1.70 -1.17 -19.85
CA ILE A 183 -2.23 -0.44 -18.69
C ILE A 183 -3.56 0.22 -19.04
N ASN A 184 -3.67 0.87 -20.19
CA ASN A 184 -4.90 1.51 -20.65
C ASN A 184 -6.03 0.52 -20.96
N ALA A 185 -5.71 -0.73 -21.28
CA ALA A 185 -6.68 -1.78 -21.56
C ALA A 185 -7.27 -2.45 -20.31
N VAL A 186 -6.72 -2.20 -19.11
CA VAL A 186 -7.19 -2.83 -17.87
C VAL A 186 -8.58 -2.30 -17.50
N LYS A 187 -9.55 -3.22 -17.44
CA LYS A 187 -10.90 -2.95 -16.97
C LYS A 187 -10.95 -2.98 -15.44
N MET A 188 -11.06 -1.81 -14.83
CA MET A 188 -11.04 -1.63 -13.38
C MET A 188 -12.18 -2.38 -12.66
N ASP A 189 -13.35 -2.48 -13.29
CA ASP A 189 -14.53 -3.19 -12.79
C ASP A 189 -14.35 -4.72 -12.75
N LYS A 190 -13.29 -5.23 -13.39
CA LYS A 190 -12.90 -6.64 -13.44
C LYS A 190 -11.66 -6.94 -12.60
N LEU A 191 -11.34 -6.06 -11.65
CA LEU A 191 -10.26 -6.30 -10.72
C LEU A 191 -10.84 -6.71 -9.36
N PRO A 192 -10.30 -7.77 -8.73
CA PRO A 192 -10.60 -8.08 -7.34
C PRO A 192 -10.34 -6.85 -6.46
N MET A 193 -11.17 -6.59 -5.45
CA MET A 193 -11.14 -5.34 -4.67
C MET A 193 -9.75 -5.01 -4.11
N ASN A 194 -9.02 -6.02 -3.61
CA ASN A 194 -7.65 -5.85 -3.10
C ASN A 194 -6.65 -5.42 -4.18
N VAL A 195 -6.82 -5.90 -5.41
CA VAL A 195 -6.01 -5.53 -6.56
C VAL A 195 -6.43 -4.17 -7.09
N HIS A 196 -7.75 -3.91 -7.19
CA HIS A 196 -8.32 -2.63 -7.63
C HIS A 196 -7.81 -1.44 -6.80
N THR A 197 -7.79 -1.57 -5.47
CA THR A 197 -7.28 -0.52 -4.58
C THR A 197 -5.82 -0.15 -4.87
N VAL A 198 -4.96 -1.16 -5.05
CA VAL A 198 -3.55 -0.91 -5.40
C VAL A 198 -3.43 -0.38 -6.81
N TRP A 199 -4.16 -0.94 -7.77
CA TRP A 199 -4.20 -0.48 -9.15
C TRP A 199 -4.51 1.02 -9.23
N MET A 200 -5.56 1.50 -8.54
CA MET A 200 -5.92 2.92 -8.51
C MET A 200 -4.85 3.80 -7.88
N LYS A 201 -4.12 3.31 -6.88
CA LYS A 201 -3.00 4.04 -6.25
C LYS A 201 -1.84 4.24 -7.22
N VAL A 202 -1.53 3.23 -8.03
CA VAL A 202 -0.31 3.23 -8.86
C VAL A 202 -0.56 3.61 -10.33
N LEU A 203 -1.83 3.66 -10.78
CA LEU A 203 -2.19 3.81 -12.18
C LEU A 203 -1.56 5.03 -12.86
N ASN A 204 -1.66 6.20 -12.23
CA ASN A 204 -1.19 7.45 -12.84
C ASN A 204 0.32 7.42 -13.01
N ASP A 205 1.06 7.04 -11.97
CA ASP A 205 2.51 6.91 -12.01
C ASP A 205 2.95 5.87 -13.05
N LEU A 206 2.27 4.71 -13.12
CA LEU A 206 2.57 3.68 -14.12
C LEU A 206 2.38 4.19 -15.55
N LYS A 207 1.33 4.98 -15.80
CA LYS A 207 1.09 5.60 -17.12
C LYS A 207 2.15 6.64 -17.44
N GLU A 208 2.38 7.56 -16.52
CA GLU A 208 3.37 8.64 -16.68
C GLU A 208 4.76 8.07 -16.97
N ASP A 209 5.22 7.11 -16.16
CA ASP A 209 6.53 6.48 -16.38
C ASP A 209 6.57 5.72 -17.71
N ALA A 210 5.52 4.98 -18.07
CA ALA A 210 5.48 4.27 -19.35
C ALA A 210 5.51 5.24 -20.55
N GLU A 211 4.79 6.36 -20.47
CA GLU A 211 4.77 7.45 -21.46
C GLU A 211 6.15 8.09 -21.62
N HIS A 212 6.81 8.45 -20.51
CA HIS A 212 8.15 9.04 -20.56
C HIS A 212 9.21 8.09 -21.11
N ILE A 213 9.16 6.80 -20.74
CA ILE A 213 10.10 5.80 -21.27
C ILE A 213 9.89 5.61 -22.78
N ASN A 214 8.64 5.57 -23.25
CA ASN A 214 8.36 5.37 -24.68
C ASN A 214 8.60 6.62 -25.53
N GLY A 215 8.49 7.82 -24.95
CA GLY A 215 8.72 9.09 -25.64
C GLY A 215 10.18 9.39 -25.98
N THR A 216 11.13 8.56 -25.54
CA THR A 216 12.57 8.74 -25.79
C THR A 216 13.24 7.45 -26.23
N LYS A 217 14.45 7.58 -26.79
CA LYS A 217 15.40 6.47 -27.04
C LYS A 217 16.65 6.56 -26.15
N ASP A 218 16.73 7.59 -25.31
CA ASP A 218 17.84 7.80 -24.39
C ASP A 218 17.74 6.84 -23.21
N ILE A 219 18.76 5.97 -23.07
CA ILE A 219 18.71 4.90 -22.07
C ILE A 219 18.77 5.43 -20.64
N SER A 220 19.42 6.58 -20.40
CA SER A 220 19.52 7.16 -19.06
C SER A 220 18.14 7.63 -18.61
N HIS A 221 17.47 8.41 -19.44
CA HIS A 221 16.13 8.90 -19.16
C HIS A 221 15.12 7.76 -19.00
N GLN A 222 15.22 6.71 -19.81
CA GLN A 222 14.38 5.52 -19.66
C GLN A 222 14.61 4.82 -18.31
N ARG A 223 15.87 4.71 -17.86
CA ARG A 223 16.20 4.10 -16.56
C ARG A 223 15.71 4.95 -15.40
N ASP A 224 15.72 6.27 -15.54
CA ASP A 224 15.22 7.19 -14.52
C ASP A 224 13.74 6.93 -14.19
N HIS A 225 12.90 6.88 -15.22
CA HIS A 225 11.49 6.54 -15.08
C HIS A 225 11.25 5.06 -14.72
N PHE A 226 12.10 4.15 -15.20
CA PHE A 226 11.96 2.72 -14.88
C PHE A 226 12.11 2.41 -13.37
N MET A 227 12.81 3.26 -12.61
CA MET A 227 12.92 3.13 -11.15
C MET A 227 11.56 3.29 -10.46
N SER A 228 10.81 4.34 -10.80
CA SER A 228 9.47 4.57 -10.27
C SER A 228 8.48 3.52 -10.78
N LEU A 229 8.52 3.22 -12.07
CA LEU A 229 7.70 2.17 -12.69
C LEU A 229 7.87 0.82 -11.97
N SER A 230 9.11 0.41 -11.73
CA SER A 230 9.41 -0.87 -11.07
C SER A 230 8.93 -0.93 -9.63
N LYS A 231 9.03 0.18 -8.89
CA LYS A 231 8.51 0.27 -7.53
C LYS A 231 6.99 0.08 -7.52
N ASN A 232 6.29 0.75 -8.43
CA ASN A 232 4.84 0.65 -8.55
C ASN A 232 4.36 -0.72 -9.04
N MET A 233 5.10 -1.35 -9.95
CA MET A 233 4.86 -2.74 -10.37
C MET A 233 5.06 -3.74 -9.23
N TYR A 234 6.00 -3.49 -8.33
CA TYR A 234 6.18 -4.31 -7.12
C TYR A 234 4.98 -4.21 -6.18
N GLU A 235 4.41 -3.01 -5.96
CA GLU A 235 3.20 -2.85 -5.15
C GLU A 235 2.04 -3.70 -5.70
N LEU A 236 1.88 -3.74 -7.02
CA LEU A 236 0.82 -4.49 -7.68
C LEU A 236 1.06 -6.02 -7.61
N ILE A 237 2.27 -6.49 -7.88
CA ILE A 237 2.53 -7.94 -7.93
C ILE A 237 2.36 -8.61 -6.56
N LYS A 238 2.56 -7.85 -5.47
CA LYS A 238 2.36 -8.31 -4.09
C LYS A 238 0.91 -8.68 -3.78
N VAL A 239 -0.06 -7.99 -4.40
CA VAL A 239 -1.49 -8.27 -4.20
C VAL A 239 -2.08 -9.19 -5.25
N VAL A 240 -1.53 -9.20 -6.47
CA VAL A 240 -1.97 -10.10 -7.55
C VAL A 240 -1.51 -11.54 -7.30
N LYS A 241 -0.31 -11.70 -6.73
CA LYS A 241 0.42 -12.96 -6.60
C LYS A 241 0.73 -13.61 -7.95
N PRO A 242 2.00 -13.64 -8.36
CA PRO A 242 2.36 -14.10 -9.70
C PRO A 242 2.18 -15.62 -9.83
N ALA A 243 1.74 -16.06 -11.01
CA ALA A 243 1.60 -17.48 -11.32
C ALA A 243 2.97 -18.21 -11.30
N GLU A 244 4.03 -17.50 -11.67
CA GLU A 244 5.40 -17.99 -11.66
C GLU A 244 6.19 -17.30 -10.54
N THR A 245 7.33 -17.89 -10.15
CA THR A 245 8.20 -17.25 -9.16
C THR A 245 8.80 -15.97 -9.74
N VAL A 246 8.69 -14.87 -8.98
CA VAL A 246 9.29 -13.58 -9.34
C VAL A 246 10.26 -13.15 -8.24
N TYR A 247 11.42 -12.66 -8.66
CA TYR A 247 12.47 -12.18 -7.78
C TYR A 247 12.44 -10.66 -7.74
N TYR A 248 12.34 -10.10 -6.55
CA TYR A 248 12.55 -8.67 -6.34
C TYR A 248 14.04 -8.46 -6.07
N GLN A 249 14.69 -7.75 -6.97
CA GLN A 249 16.12 -7.53 -6.95
C GLN A 249 16.43 -6.05 -6.69
N PHE A 250 17.61 -5.78 -6.18
CA PHE A 250 18.03 -4.46 -5.73
C PHE A 250 19.45 -4.13 -6.18
N CYS A 251 19.65 -2.91 -6.65
CA CYS A 251 20.95 -2.35 -6.98
C CYS A 251 21.24 -1.21 -6.00
N PRO A 252 22.31 -1.27 -5.17
CA PRO A 252 22.64 -0.21 -4.23
C PRO A 252 23.18 1.06 -4.91
N MET A 253 23.70 0.96 -6.14
CA MET A 253 24.35 2.09 -6.82
C MET A 253 23.37 2.93 -7.66
N ALA A 254 22.21 2.38 -8.02
CA ALA A 254 21.19 3.11 -8.77
C ALA A 254 20.68 4.34 -7.98
N ASN A 255 20.03 5.28 -8.66
CA ASN A 255 19.42 6.47 -8.04
C ASN A 255 20.43 7.28 -7.20
N ASP A 256 21.58 7.63 -7.79
CA ASP A 256 22.67 8.35 -7.11
C ASP A 256 23.12 7.69 -5.79
N GLY A 257 23.17 6.36 -5.77
CA GLY A 257 23.56 5.58 -4.59
C GLY A 257 22.48 5.44 -3.51
N LYS A 258 21.24 5.94 -3.75
CA LYS A 258 20.08 5.66 -2.87
C LYS A 258 19.53 4.25 -3.09
N GLY A 259 19.88 3.65 -4.22
CA GLY A 259 19.45 2.35 -4.67
C GLY A 259 18.07 2.35 -5.34
N ALA A 260 17.81 1.28 -6.09
CA ALA A 260 16.54 1.03 -6.76
C ALA A 260 16.31 -0.47 -6.94
N ASN A 261 15.04 -0.84 -7.07
CA ASN A 261 14.60 -2.22 -7.15
C ASN A 261 13.82 -2.52 -8.42
N TRP A 262 13.89 -3.77 -8.88
CA TRP A 262 13.13 -4.26 -10.02
C TRP A 262 12.63 -5.69 -9.80
N LEU A 263 11.63 -6.09 -10.58
CA LEU A 263 11.14 -7.47 -10.62
C LEU A 263 11.85 -8.24 -11.74
N SER A 264 12.14 -9.51 -11.50
CA SER A 264 12.77 -10.42 -12.47
C SER A 264 12.12 -11.80 -12.44
N LYS A 265 11.94 -12.44 -13.61
CA LYS A 265 11.61 -13.87 -13.71
C LYS A 265 12.82 -14.78 -13.46
N GLU A 266 14.03 -14.21 -13.53
CA GLU A 266 15.29 -14.95 -13.35
C GLU A 266 15.84 -14.78 -11.93
N SER A 267 16.33 -15.87 -11.33
CA SER A 267 16.99 -15.84 -10.01
C SER A 267 18.36 -15.14 -10.07
N GLY A 268 19.05 -15.23 -11.20
CA GLY A 268 20.28 -14.50 -11.48
C GLY A 268 20.04 -13.00 -11.60
N VAL A 269 20.95 -12.20 -11.04
CA VAL A 269 20.87 -10.74 -11.15
C VAL A 269 21.29 -10.31 -12.56
N LYS A 270 20.38 -9.62 -13.24
CA LYS A 270 20.62 -8.89 -14.49
C LYS A 270 20.14 -7.46 -14.31
N ASN A 271 21.07 -6.53 -14.12
CA ASN A 271 20.79 -5.17 -13.67
C ASN A 271 20.27 -4.27 -14.81
N PRO A 272 19.01 -3.83 -14.79
CA PRO A 272 18.44 -2.97 -15.84
C PRO A 272 18.96 -1.52 -15.80
N TYR A 273 19.50 -1.06 -14.66
CA TYR A 273 19.97 0.31 -14.47
C TYR A 273 21.38 0.56 -15.01
N TYR A 274 22.18 -0.49 -15.16
CA TYR A 274 23.56 -0.39 -15.67
C TYR A 274 23.83 -1.28 -16.89
N GLY A 275 22.92 -2.19 -17.23
CA GLY A 275 23.07 -3.10 -18.36
C GLY A 275 24.41 -3.83 -18.35
N SER A 276 25.09 -3.87 -19.50
CA SER A 276 26.40 -4.53 -19.63
C SER A 276 27.50 -3.97 -18.73
N GLN A 277 27.41 -2.72 -18.26
CA GLN A 277 28.44 -2.10 -17.42
C GLN A 277 28.52 -2.75 -16.03
N MET A 278 27.39 -3.20 -15.48
CA MET A 278 27.32 -3.84 -14.17
C MET A 278 26.23 -4.92 -14.14
N LEU A 279 26.26 -5.82 -15.13
CA LEU A 279 25.18 -6.76 -15.39
C LEU A 279 24.79 -7.60 -14.17
N SER A 280 25.78 -8.08 -13.41
CA SER A 280 25.58 -8.91 -12.22
C SER A 280 25.54 -8.12 -10.91
N CYS A 281 25.60 -6.78 -10.96
CA CYS A 281 25.60 -5.96 -9.75
C CYS A 281 24.20 -5.85 -9.16
N GLY A 282 24.04 -6.33 -7.94
CA GLY A 282 22.80 -6.28 -7.20
C GLY A 282 22.61 -7.52 -6.34
N LYS A 283 21.43 -7.65 -5.74
CA LYS A 283 21.04 -8.82 -4.95
C LYS A 283 19.54 -9.05 -5.02
N THR A 284 19.13 -10.30 -4.86
CA THR A 284 17.74 -10.64 -4.58
C THR A 284 17.41 -10.24 -3.14
N VAL A 285 16.35 -9.44 -2.97
CA VAL A 285 15.85 -9.00 -1.65
C VAL A 285 14.59 -9.73 -1.22
N GLU A 286 13.77 -10.19 -2.17
CA GLU A 286 12.56 -10.97 -1.91
C GLU A 286 12.33 -11.96 -3.04
N THR A 287 11.78 -13.14 -2.71
CA THR A 287 11.26 -14.10 -3.69
C THR A 287 9.75 -14.19 -3.50
N ILE A 288 9.02 -13.77 -4.53
CA ILE A 288 7.56 -13.65 -4.55
C ILE A 288 7.00 -14.89 -5.25
N LYS A 289 6.10 -15.58 -4.56
CA LYS A 289 5.45 -16.82 -5.02
C LYS A 289 3.93 -16.70 -4.84
N GLN A 290 3.17 -17.64 -5.41
CA GLN A 290 1.72 -17.78 -5.23
C GLN A 290 1.32 -17.87 -3.74
#